data_AF-A0A7I7KZK8-F1
#
_entry.id   AF-A0A7I7KZK8-F1
#
_cell.length_a   1.000
_cell.length_b   1.000
_cell.length_c   1.000
_cell.angle_alpha   90.00
_cell.angle_beta   90.00
_cell.angle_gamma   90.00
#
_symmetry.space_group_name_H-M   'P 1'
#
loop_
_entity.id
_entity.type
_entity.pdbx_description
1 polymer ?
#
loop_
_entity_poly.entity_id
_entity_poly.type
_entity_poly.pdbx_seq_one_letter_code
_entity_poly.pdbx_strand_id
1 'polypeptide(L)'
;MVSDGDPVGDALRAAIADGVDLVITSGGTGISPTDATPAQTAALLDYEIPGLADAIRRSGLPKVPTSVLSRGVCGVAGRTLVVNLPGSPGGVRDGLGVLTDVLAHALDQIAGHDHRP
;
A
#
# COMPACT_ATOMS: atom_id res chain seq x y z
N MET A 1 7.82 2.12 14.15
CA MET A 1 8.59 3.02 13.26
C MET A 1 9.89 2.32 12.93
N VAL A 2 10.18 2.11 11.65
CA VAL A 2 11.46 1.56 11.17
C VAL A 2 12.11 2.60 10.26
N SER A 3 13.44 2.53 10.08
CA SER A 3 14.13 3.38 9.12
C SER A 3 13.81 2.96 7.68
N ASP A 4 13.93 3.89 6.73
CA ASP A 4 13.78 3.59 5.30
C ASP A 4 14.78 2.53 4.82
N GLY A 5 14.44 1.84 3.73
CA GLY A 5 15.29 0.80 3.11
C GLY A 5 14.99 -0.60 3.65
N ASP A 6 16.02 -1.41 3.81
CA ASP A 6 15.91 -2.83 4.17
C ASP A 6 15.05 -3.10 5.42
N PRO A 7 15.06 -2.26 6.48
CA PRO A 7 14.21 -2.48 7.65
C PRO A 7 12.71 -2.40 7.35
N VAL A 8 12.29 -1.70 6.29
CA VAL A 8 10.91 -1.74 5.78
C VAL A 8 10.61 -3.12 5.21
N GLY A 9 11.49 -3.65 4.35
CA GLY A 9 11.34 -4.98 3.77
C GLY A 9 11.32 -6.09 4.82
N ASP A 10 12.14 -5.97 5.86
CA ASP A 10 12.16 -6.93 6.98
C ASP A 10 10.86 -6.92 7.79
N ALA A 11 10.35 -5.73 8.11
CA ALA A 11 9.06 -5.59 8.80
C ALA A 11 7.89 -6.11 7.95
N LEU A 12 7.90 -5.85 6.63
CA LEU A 12 6.92 -6.40 5.70
C LEU A 12 6.98 -7.93 5.67
N ARG A 13 8.17 -8.51 5.52
CA ARG A 13 8.35 -9.98 5.55
C ARG A 13 7.85 -10.59 6.85
N ALA A 14 8.17 -10.00 7.99
CA ALA A 14 7.70 -10.48 9.29
C ALA A 14 6.17 -10.46 9.38
N ALA A 15 5.54 -9.35 9.00
CA ALA A 15 4.07 -9.22 9.02
C ALA A 15 3.38 -10.24 8.08
N ILE A 16 3.92 -10.41 6.86
CA ILE A 16 3.40 -11.41 5.90
C ILE A 16 3.55 -12.83 6.46
N ALA A 17 4.69 -13.14 7.08
CA ALA A 17 4.94 -14.45 7.68
C ALA A 17 4.02 -14.72 8.89
N ASP A 18 3.67 -13.69 9.65
CA ASP A 18 2.71 -13.76 10.75
C ASP A 18 1.25 -13.92 10.27
N GLY A 19 1.02 -13.87 8.95
CA GLY A 19 -0.28 -14.12 8.34
C GLY A 19 -1.29 -12.99 8.55
N VAL A 20 -0.84 -11.74 8.68
CA VAL A 20 -1.75 -10.60 8.80
C VAL A 20 -2.54 -10.39 7.50
N ASP A 21 -3.81 -10.01 7.60
CA ASP A 21 -4.66 -9.82 6.42
C ASP A 21 -4.32 -8.53 5.64
N LEU A 22 -3.91 -7.48 6.35
CA LEU A 22 -3.62 -6.15 5.79
C LEU A 22 -2.36 -5.55 6.42
N VAL A 23 -1.47 -5.07 5.56
CA VAL A 23 -0.32 -4.22 5.94
C VAL A 23 -0.46 -2.86 5.27
N ILE A 24 -0.39 -1.81 6.08
CA ILE A 24 -0.32 -0.43 5.60
C ILE A 24 1.04 0.14 5.99
N THR A 25 1.78 0.64 5.00
CA THR A 25 2.98 1.46 5.23
C THR A 25 2.63 2.93 5.03
N SER A 26 3.34 3.83 5.70
CA SER A 26 3.20 5.27 5.51
C SER A 26 4.58 5.92 5.45
N GLY A 27 4.84 6.65 4.36
CA GLY A 27 6.13 7.29 4.11
C GLY A 27 7.08 6.48 3.23
N GLY A 28 8.18 7.12 2.82
CA GLY A 28 9.16 6.52 1.94
C GLY A 28 8.69 6.30 0.49
N THR A 29 7.58 6.94 0.06
CA THR A 29 6.96 6.74 -1.26
C THR A 29 7.25 7.87 -2.26
N GLY A 30 7.98 8.91 -1.87
CA GLY A 30 8.30 10.04 -2.75
C GLY A 30 9.37 9.72 -3.79
N ILE A 31 10.07 10.73 -4.29
CA ILE A 31 11.18 10.60 -5.26
C ILE A 31 12.54 10.96 -4.65
N SER A 32 12.63 11.06 -3.32
CA SER A 32 13.90 11.22 -2.61
C SER A 32 14.79 9.99 -2.86
N PRO A 33 16.12 10.13 -2.88
CA PRO A 33 17.04 8.99 -2.92
C PRO A 33 16.84 7.97 -1.79
N THR A 34 16.25 8.40 -0.67
CA THR A 34 15.96 7.53 0.49
C THR A 34 14.56 6.90 0.46
N ASP A 35 13.69 7.34 -0.45
CA ASP A 35 12.33 6.81 -0.58
C ASP A 35 12.37 5.40 -1.17
N ALA A 36 12.51 4.37 -0.32
CA ALA A 36 12.69 2.99 -0.76
C ALA A 36 11.45 2.11 -0.56
N THR A 37 10.42 2.59 0.14
CA THR A 37 9.22 1.79 0.49
C THR A 37 8.58 1.09 -0.71
N PRO A 38 8.39 1.74 -1.90
CA PRO A 38 7.84 1.07 -3.06
C PRO A 38 8.67 -0.11 -3.55
N ALA A 39 10.01 0.03 -3.58
CA ALA A 39 10.90 -1.03 -4.04
C ALA A 39 10.94 -2.19 -3.04
N GLN A 40 10.99 -1.88 -1.75
CA GLN A 40 10.95 -2.87 -0.67
C GLN A 40 9.61 -3.63 -0.65
N THR A 41 8.50 -2.95 -0.96
CA THR A 41 7.19 -3.58 -1.07
C THR A 41 7.09 -4.45 -2.32
N ALA A 42 7.39 -3.90 -3.49
CA ALA A 42 7.24 -4.60 -4.78
C ALA A 42 8.04 -5.90 -4.86
N ALA A 43 9.22 -5.96 -4.22
CA ALA A 43 10.04 -7.16 -4.16
C ALA A 43 9.39 -8.34 -3.40
N LEU A 44 8.30 -8.09 -2.65
CA LEU A 44 7.60 -9.08 -1.83
C LEU A 44 6.21 -9.44 -2.35
N LEU A 45 5.69 -8.70 -3.35
CA LEU A 45 4.36 -8.94 -3.88
C LEU A 45 4.39 -10.11 -4.87
N ASP A 46 3.38 -10.98 -4.78
CA ASP A 46 3.10 -11.97 -5.81
C ASP A 46 2.51 -11.30 -7.06
N TYR A 47 1.64 -10.30 -6.83
CA TYR A 47 1.08 -9.46 -7.88
C TYR A 47 0.69 -8.08 -7.36
N GLU A 48 0.76 -7.09 -8.25
CA GLU A 48 0.33 -5.71 -7.97
C GLU A 48 -1.16 -5.50 -8.26
N ILE A 49 -1.74 -4.48 -7.60
CA ILE A 49 -3.07 -3.92 -7.87
C ILE A 49 -2.88 -2.45 -8.29
N PRO A 50 -2.52 -2.17 -9.55
CA PRO A 50 -2.19 -0.82 -10.00
C PRO A 50 -3.36 0.17 -9.84
N GLY A 51 -4.59 -0.32 -10.03
CA GLY A 51 -5.80 0.50 -9.91
C GLY A 51 -5.99 1.11 -8.51
N LEU A 52 -5.59 0.39 -7.45
CA LEU A 52 -5.68 0.89 -6.09
C LEU A 52 -4.62 1.97 -5.80
N ALA A 53 -3.39 1.74 -6.26
CA ALA A 53 -2.31 2.72 -6.14
C ALA A 53 -2.65 4.02 -6.90
N ASP A 54 -3.26 3.90 -8.08
CA ASP A 54 -3.76 5.01 -8.87
C ASP A 54 -4.86 5.81 -8.15
N ALA A 55 -5.84 5.12 -7.57
CA ALA A 55 -6.92 5.77 -6.84
C ALA A 55 -6.38 6.53 -5.62
N ILE A 56 -5.42 5.97 -4.88
CA ILE A 56 -4.75 6.63 -3.77
C ILE A 56 -4.02 7.90 -4.24
N ARG A 57 -3.25 7.86 -5.34
CA ARG A 57 -2.61 9.06 -5.91
C ARG A 57 -3.62 10.14 -6.27
N ARG A 58 -4.72 9.75 -6.93
CA ARG A 58 -5.78 10.66 -7.40
C ARG A 58 -6.57 11.27 -6.25
N SER A 59 -6.71 10.58 -5.12
CA SER A 59 -7.46 11.09 -3.94
C SER A 59 -6.91 12.41 -3.39
N GLY A 60 -5.63 12.70 -3.59
CA GLY A 60 -5.02 13.98 -3.21
C GLY A 60 -5.36 15.14 -4.14
N LEU A 61 -5.91 14.88 -5.34
CA LEU A 61 -6.22 15.92 -6.32
C LEU A 61 -7.62 16.51 -6.11
N PRO A 62 -7.83 17.81 -6.45
CA PRO A 62 -6.83 18.77 -6.93
C PRO A 62 -6.03 19.45 -5.79
N LYS A 63 -6.34 19.13 -4.53
CA LYS A 63 -5.84 19.85 -3.34
C LYS A 63 -4.32 19.79 -3.15
N VAL A 64 -3.71 18.65 -3.49
CA VAL A 64 -2.28 18.39 -3.37
C VAL A 64 -1.76 17.90 -4.73
N PRO A 65 -1.42 18.81 -5.67
CA PRO A 65 -0.98 18.41 -7.01
C PRO A 65 0.23 17.46 -7.03
N THR A 66 1.10 17.54 -6.02
CA THR A 66 2.28 16.68 -5.88
C THR A 66 1.94 15.25 -5.45
N SER A 67 0.68 14.92 -5.13
CA SER A 67 0.26 13.55 -4.81
C SER A 67 0.57 12.55 -5.93
N VAL A 68 0.59 13.03 -7.17
CA VAL A 68 0.93 12.25 -8.38
C VAL A 68 2.38 11.74 -8.37
N LEU A 69 3.26 12.35 -7.57
CA LEU A 69 4.67 11.94 -7.47
C LEU A 69 4.87 10.75 -6.52
N SER A 70 3.83 10.34 -5.77
CA SER A 70 3.92 9.15 -4.92
C SER A 70 4.09 7.90 -5.78
N ARG A 71 5.20 7.19 -5.58
CA ARG A 71 5.51 5.91 -6.20
C ARG A 71 4.97 4.72 -5.42
N GLY A 72 4.16 4.95 -4.38
CA GLY A 72 3.55 3.89 -3.57
C GLY A 72 2.86 2.84 -4.43
N VAL A 73 3.09 1.57 -4.10
CA VAL A 73 2.44 0.41 -4.74
C VAL A 73 1.40 -0.20 -3.81
N CYS A 74 0.50 -0.98 -4.41
CA CYS A 74 -0.46 -1.82 -3.70
C CYS A 74 -0.43 -3.19 -4.34
N GLY A 75 -0.61 -4.26 -3.56
CA GLY A 75 -0.64 -5.60 -4.10
C GLY A 75 -0.83 -6.66 -3.04
N VAL A 76 -0.68 -7.92 -3.44
CA VAL A 76 -0.89 -9.08 -2.58
C VAL A 76 0.40 -9.88 -2.45
N ALA A 77 0.68 -10.34 -1.23
CA ALA A 77 1.73 -11.30 -0.92
C ALA A 77 1.11 -12.45 -0.10
N GLY A 78 1.02 -13.64 -0.68
CA GLY A 78 0.28 -14.77 -0.14
C GLY A 78 -1.20 -14.44 0.05
N ARG A 79 -1.60 -14.23 1.31
CA ARG A 79 -2.95 -13.82 1.72
C ARG A 79 -3.02 -12.42 2.33
N THR A 80 -1.92 -11.66 2.23
CA THR A 80 -1.80 -10.34 2.83
C THR A 80 -1.95 -9.28 1.75
N LEU A 81 -2.91 -8.36 1.95
CA LEU A 81 -2.98 -7.12 1.18
C LEU A 81 -1.95 -6.13 1.71
N VAL A 82 -1.09 -5.59 0.85
CA VAL A 82 -0.10 -4.57 1.21
C VAL A 82 -0.40 -3.27 0.48
N VAL A 83 -0.49 -2.16 1.22
CA VAL A 83 -0.82 -0.83 0.70
C VAL A 83 0.22 0.19 1.16
N ASN A 84 0.86 0.88 0.22
CA ASN A 84 1.73 2.01 0.54
C ASN A 84 0.94 3.33 0.53
N LEU A 85 0.93 4.03 1.66
CA LEU A 85 0.37 5.38 1.78
C LEU A 85 1.48 6.45 1.84
N PRO A 86 1.16 7.70 1.44
CA PRO A 86 2.06 8.83 1.66
C PRO A 86 2.43 9.02 3.13
N GLY A 87 3.55 9.68 3.40
CA GLY A 87 4.00 9.99 4.78
C GLY A 87 3.29 11.18 5.42
N SER A 88 2.55 11.99 4.66
CA SER A 88 1.86 13.16 5.20
C SER A 88 0.53 12.76 5.85
N PRO A 89 0.13 13.35 6.99
CA PRO A 89 -1.15 13.03 7.63
C PRO A 89 -2.36 13.24 6.70
N GLY A 90 -2.29 14.21 5.79
CA GLY A 90 -3.32 14.41 4.75
C GLY A 90 -3.37 13.24 3.78
N GLY A 91 -2.24 12.85 3.19
CA GLY A 91 -2.18 11.76 2.22
C GLY A 91 -2.54 10.40 2.81
N VAL A 92 -2.24 10.16 4.09
CA VAL A 92 -2.72 8.97 4.81
C VAL A 92 -4.25 8.98 4.89
N ARG A 93 -4.86 10.09 5.33
CA ARG A 93 -6.32 10.19 5.43
C ARG A 93 -7.01 10.01 4.08
N ASP A 94 -6.51 10.66 3.04
CA ASP A 94 -7.08 10.59 1.69
C ASP A 94 -6.99 9.15 1.15
N GLY A 95 -5.83 8.49 1.34
CA GLY A 95 -5.64 7.10 0.92
C GLY A 95 -6.45 6.07 1.72
N LEU A 96 -6.60 6.25 3.04
CA LEU A 96 -7.51 5.42 3.86
C LEU A 96 -8.98 5.60 3.43
N GLY A 97 -9.36 6.80 2.98
CA GLY A 97 -10.66 7.05 2.39
C GLY A 97 -10.92 6.16 1.18
N VAL A 98 -9.96 6.04 0.27
CA VAL A 98 -10.05 5.12 -0.89
C VAL A 98 -10.18 3.67 -0.44
N LEU A 99 -9.42 3.23 0.57
CA LEU A 99 -9.48 1.85 1.05
C LEU A 99 -10.83 1.51 1.67
N THR A 100 -11.50 2.46 2.33
CA THR A 100 -12.77 2.21 3.03
C THR A 100 -13.83 1.61 2.12
N ASP A 101 -13.85 1.98 0.84
CA ASP A 101 -14.86 1.53 -0.12
C ASP A 101 -14.61 0.12 -0.67
N VAL A 102 -13.37 -0.37 -0.62
CA VAL A 102 -12.96 -1.61 -1.31
C VAL A 102 -12.35 -2.67 -0.40
N LEU A 103 -11.92 -2.29 0.81
CA LEU A 103 -11.10 -3.14 1.67
C LEU A 103 -11.79 -4.46 2.04
N ALA A 104 -13.06 -4.41 2.47
CA ALA A 104 -13.79 -5.60 2.86
C ALA A 104 -13.89 -6.61 1.70
N HIS A 105 -14.21 -6.13 0.50
CA HIS A 105 -14.29 -6.98 -0.69
C HIS A 105 -12.92 -7.53 -1.09
N ALA A 106 -11.86 -6.71 -1.05
CA ALA A 106 -10.52 -7.13 -1.40
C ALA A 106 -10.01 -8.24 -0.46
N LEU A 107 -10.20 -8.09 0.86
CA LEU A 107 -9.79 -9.10 1.83
C LEU A 107 -10.59 -10.40 1.69
N ASP A 108 -11.89 -10.32 1.42
CA ASP A 108 -12.73 -11.50 1.17
C ASP A 108 -12.27 -12.28 -0.06
N GLN A 109 -11.95 -11.59 -1.16
CA GLN A 109 -11.42 -12.21 -2.38
C GLN A 109 -10.04 -12.84 -2.17
N ILE A 110 -9.13 -12.15 -1.50
CA ILE A 110 -7.80 -12.70 -1.14
C ILE A 110 -7.96 -13.92 -0.23
N ALA A 111 -8.97 -13.92 0.63
CA ALA A 111 -9.28 -15.05 1.47
C ALA A 111 -9.78 -16.28 0.71
N GLY A 112 -10.10 -16.14 -0.59
CA GLY A 112 -10.64 -17.20 -1.44
C GLY A 112 -12.14 -17.41 -1.24
N HIS A 113 -12.82 -16.46 -0.60
CA HIS A 113 -14.28 -16.46 -0.57
C HIS A 113 -14.78 -15.86 -1.88
N ASP A 114 -15.45 -16.68 -2.66
CA ASP A 114 -16.02 -16.27 -3.94
C ASP A 114 -17.39 -15.66 -3.70
N HIS A 115 -17.61 -14.45 -4.20
CA HIS A 115 -18.95 -13.94 -4.43
C HIS A 115 -19.31 -14.22 -5.88
N ARG A 116 -20.09 -15.29 -6.08
CA ARG A 116 -20.93 -15.43 -7.28
C ARG A 116 -21.83 -14.18 -7.39
N PRO A 117 -22.06 -13.66 -8.62
CA PRO A 117 -22.87 -12.47 -8.85
C PRO A 117 -24.30 -12.60 -8.35
#